data_AF-A0A3N9S7H4-F1
#
_entry.id   AF-A0A3N9S7H4-F1
#
_cell.length_a   1.000
_cell.length_b   1.000
_cell.length_c   1.000
_cell.angle_alpha   90.00
_cell.angle_beta   90.00
_cell.angle_gamma   90.00
#
_symmetry.space_group_name_H-M   'P 1'
#
loop_
_entity.id
_entity.type
_entity.pdbx_description
1 polymer ?
#
loop_
_entity_poly.entity_id
_entity_poly.type
_entity_poly.pdbx_seq_one_letter_code
_entity_poly.pdbx_strand_id
1 'polypeptide(L)'
;MSDISVANVMAMHSAILERNAALRNVAPSLPRATAGVGSVAGVGSVSFASTLDSAVEKVNATLEAEDVATEAYERGETNDIATVALMQARTSVSFEATLQVRNKLLSAYKDIMSMPV
;
A
#
# COMPACT_ATOMS: atom_id res chain seq x y z
N MET A 1 4.71 -41.84 7.78
CA MET A 1 3.47 -41.40 7.11
C MET A 1 3.44 -39.87 6.96
N SER A 2 4.56 -39.24 6.58
CA SER A 2 4.73 -37.77 6.61
C SER A 2 4.99 -37.16 5.23
N ASP A 3 5.10 -37.99 4.19
CA ASP A 3 5.48 -37.60 2.83
C ASP A 3 4.33 -36.93 2.04
N ILE A 4 3.09 -37.15 2.46
CA ILE A 4 1.88 -36.65 1.80
C ILE A 4 1.63 -35.16 2.12
N SER A 5 2.09 -34.68 3.28
CA SER A 5 1.92 -33.28 3.71
C SER A 5 2.90 -32.33 3.00
N VAL A 6 4.18 -32.69 2.89
CA VAL A 6 5.21 -31.86 2.26
C VAL A 6 5.00 -31.74 0.75
N ALA A 7 4.59 -32.83 0.10
CA ALA A 7 4.20 -32.81 -1.31
C ALA A 7 2.98 -31.90 -1.56
N ASN A 8 2.00 -31.90 -0.65
CA ASN A 8 0.81 -31.05 -0.75
C ASN A 8 1.14 -29.56 -0.49
N VAL A 9 2.07 -29.26 0.41
CA VAL A 9 2.55 -27.89 0.67
C VAL A 9 3.38 -27.36 -0.51
N MET A 10 4.25 -28.18 -1.10
CA MET A 10 5.01 -27.80 -2.30
C MET A 10 4.10 -27.60 -3.52
N ALA A 11 3.07 -28.43 -3.69
CA ALA A 11 2.06 -28.27 -4.74
C ALA A 11 1.19 -27.02 -4.53
N MET A 12 0.88 -26.67 -3.29
CA MET A 12 0.15 -25.45 -2.96
C MET A 12 1.01 -24.20 -3.14
N HIS A 13 2.31 -24.28 -2.81
CA HIS A 13 3.26 -23.20 -3.03
C HIS A 13 3.49 -22.93 -4.52
N SER A 14 3.53 -23.98 -5.36
CA SER A 14 3.61 -23.82 -6.82
C SER A 14 2.33 -23.21 -7.40
N ALA A 15 1.15 -23.59 -6.89
CA ALA A 15 -0.13 -23.03 -7.33
C ALA A 15 -0.26 -21.52 -7.01
N ILE A 16 0.28 -21.07 -5.88
CA ILE A 16 0.27 -19.64 -5.50
C ILE A 16 1.22 -18.84 -6.41
N LEU A 17 2.40 -19.37 -6.70
CA LEU A 17 3.37 -18.73 -7.60
C LEU A 17 2.84 -18.62 -9.03
N GLU A 18 2.18 -19.66 -9.53
CA GLU A 18 1.55 -19.65 -10.86
C GLU A 18 0.38 -18.68 -10.94
N ARG A 19 -0.47 -18.62 -9.90
CA ARG A 19 -1.56 -17.65 -9.82
C ARG A 19 -1.06 -16.20 -9.77
N ASN A 20 0.06 -15.95 -9.08
CA ASN A 20 0.68 -14.64 -9.03
C ASN A 20 1.31 -14.25 -10.40
N ALA A 21 1.97 -15.20 -11.06
CA ALA A 21 2.51 -14.99 -12.42
C ALA A 21 1.40 -14.72 -13.45
N ALA A 22 0.26 -15.41 -13.35
CA ALA A 22 -0.90 -15.18 -14.22
C ALA A 22 -1.50 -13.77 -14.02
N LEU A 23 -1.62 -13.31 -12.77
CA LEU A 23 -2.10 -11.96 -12.46
C LEU A 23 -1.11 -10.88 -12.97
N ARG A 24 0.19 -11.15 -12.92
CA ARG A 24 1.24 -10.24 -13.44
C ARG A 24 1.26 -10.18 -14.97
N ASN A 25 0.87 -11.25 -15.65
CA ASN A 25 0.78 -11.34 -17.12
C ASN A 25 -0.56 -10.86 -17.70
N VAL A 26 -1.58 -10.60 -16.85
CA VAL A 26 -2.82 -9.90 -17.25
C VAL A 26 -2.65 -8.37 -17.14
N ALA A 27 -1.56 -7.90 -16.52
CA ALA A 27 -1.22 -6.48 -16.39
C ALA A 27 -0.45 -5.80 -17.56
N PRO A 28 0.04 -6.45 -18.64
CA PRO A 28 0.70 -5.75 -19.75
C PRO A 28 -0.14 -5.62 -21.03
N SER A 29 -1.48 -5.64 -20.94
CA SER A 29 -2.36 -5.36 -22.09
C SER A 29 -3.47 -4.35 -21.80
N LEU A 30 -3.26 -3.48 -20.81
CA LEU A 30 -3.88 -2.16 -20.88
C LEU A 30 -3.03 -1.33 -21.84
N PRO A 31 -3.61 -0.69 -22.87
CA PRO A 31 -2.87 0.29 -23.64
C PRO A 31 -2.22 1.26 -22.65
N ARG A 32 -1.02 1.73 -22.98
CA ARG A 32 -0.46 2.95 -22.38
C ARG A 32 -1.48 4.05 -22.64
N ALA A 33 -2.50 4.14 -21.80
CA ALA A 33 -3.29 5.31 -21.64
C ALA A 33 -2.30 6.31 -21.06
N THR A 34 -1.77 7.15 -21.93
CA THR A 34 -1.94 8.59 -21.74
C THR A 34 -3.41 8.85 -21.40
N ALA A 35 -3.83 8.43 -20.21
CA ALA A 35 -5.02 8.93 -19.56
C ALA A 35 -4.66 10.39 -19.36
N GLY A 36 -5.33 11.22 -20.15
CA GLY A 36 -5.13 12.65 -20.14
C GLY A 36 -5.08 13.13 -18.70
N VAL A 37 -4.23 14.13 -18.50
CA VAL A 37 -4.46 15.16 -17.49
C VAL A 37 -5.84 15.75 -17.81
N GLY A 38 -6.89 15.03 -17.41
CA GLY A 38 -8.23 15.54 -17.33
C GLY A 38 -8.14 16.65 -16.33
N SER A 39 -8.20 17.88 -16.84
CA SER A 39 -8.27 19.09 -16.03
C SER A 39 -9.22 18.83 -14.87
N VAL A 40 -8.69 18.94 -13.65
CA VAL A 40 -9.50 19.12 -12.45
C VAL A 40 -10.12 20.51 -12.51
N ALA A 41 -11.04 20.68 -13.46
CA ALA A 41 -11.92 21.83 -13.52
C ALA A 41 -12.92 21.67 -12.38
N GLY A 42 -12.69 22.42 -11.29
CA GLY A 42 -13.69 22.68 -10.27
C GLY A 42 -13.86 21.58 -9.22
N VAL A 43 -12.83 21.35 -8.40
CA VAL A 43 -13.06 20.92 -7.01
C VAL A 43 -12.56 22.07 -6.16
N GLY A 44 -13.51 22.82 -5.58
CA GLY A 44 -13.20 23.96 -4.73
C GLY A 44 -12.17 23.59 -3.69
N SER A 45 -11.05 24.32 -3.68
CA SER A 45 -10.12 24.58 -2.57
C SER A 45 -10.09 23.60 -1.38
N VAL A 46 -10.14 22.28 -1.60
CA VAL A 46 -9.61 21.36 -0.61
C VAL A 46 -8.12 21.52 -0.72
N SER A 47 -7.53 22.20 0.27
CA SER A 47 -6.10 22.46 0.30
C SER A 47 -5.37 21.14 0.15
N PHE A 48 -4.53 21.03 -0.87
CA PHE A 48 -3.71 19.85 -1.05
C PHE A 48 -2.88 19.54 0.22
N ALA A 49 -2.43 20.59 0.92
CA ALA A 49 -1.77 20.45 2.20
C ALA A 49 -2.66 19.75 3.23
N SER A 50 -3.95 20.07 3.32
CA SER A 50 -4.86 19.40 4.27
C SER A 50 -5.08 17.92 3.93
N THR A 51 -5.11 17.55 2.65
CA THR A 51 -5.25 16.13 2.26
C THR A 51 -3.97 15.34 2.60
N LEU A 52 -2.79 15.94 2.40
CA LEU A 52 -1.53 15.33 2.79
C LEU A 52 -1.43 15.22 4.31
N ASP A 53 -1.84 16.25 5.05
CA ASP A 53 -1.88 16.25 6.51
C ASP A 53 -2.76 15.10 7.02
N SER A 54 -3.98 14.99 6.49
CA SER A 54 -4.89 13.90 6.84
C SER A 54 -4.36 12.51 6.45
N ALA A 55 -3.55 12.39 5.40
CA ALA A 55 -2.94 11.12 5.03
C ALA A 55 -1.81 10.74 6.01
N VAL A 56 -0.99 11.71 6.43
CA VAL A 56 0.05 11.52 7.44
C VAL A 56 -0.56 11.20 8.81
N GLU A 57 -1.61 11.91 9.23
CA GLU A 57 -2.36 11.61 10.45
C GLU A 57 -2.91 10.18 10.45
N LYS A 58 -3.45 9.70 9.33
CA LYS A 58 -3.94 8.31 9.21
C LYS A 58 -2.84 7.28 9.34
N VAL A 59 -1.66 7.54 8.77
CA VAL A 59 -0.50 6.65 8.94
C VAL A 59 -0.05 6.65 10.40
N ASN A 60 0.00 7.82 11.05
CA ASN A 60 0.35 7.92 12.46
C ASN A 60 -0.62 7.15 13.35
N ALA A 61 -1.93 7.29 13.12
CA ALA A 61 -2.94 6.53 13.86
C ALA A 61 -2.83 5.01 13.62
N THR A 62 -2.39 4.59 12.44
CA THR A 62 -2.16 3.17 12.13
C THR A 62 -0.93 2.64 12.86
N LEU A 63 0.15 3.42 12.92
CA LEU A 63 1.37 3.10 13.68
C LEU A 63 1.07 2.99 15.19
N GLU A 64 0.30 3.93 15.74
CA GLU A 64 -0.06 3.92 17.16
C GLU A 64 -0.94 2.72 17.52
N ALA A 65 -1.86 2.32 16.62
CA ALA A 65 -2.65 1.10 16.78
C ALA A 65 -1.80 -0.18 16.72
N GLU A 66 -0.74 -0.19 15.90
CA GLU A 66 0.22 -1.29 15.85
C GLU A 66 1.04 -1.42 17.12
N ASP A 67 1.51 -0.31 17.67
CA ASP A 67 2.29 -0.30 18.90
C ASP A 67 1.44 -0.86 20.05
N VAL A 68 0.18 -0.45 20.17
CA VAL A 68 -0.75 -0.99 21.18
C VAL A 68 -1.00 -2.48 20.97
N ALA A 69 -1.18 -2.94 19.73
CA ALA A 69 -1.39 -4.35 19.43
C ALA A 69 -0.14 -5.20 19.73
N THR A 70 1.04 -4.66 19.45
CA THR A 70 2.32 -5.29 19.74
C THR A 70 2.56 -5.38 21.24
N GLU A 71 2.29 -4.30 21.99
CA GLU A 71 2.44 -4.28 23.45
C GLU A 71 1.45 -5.25 24.12
N ALA A 72 0.19 -5.31 23.66
CA ALA A 72 -0.79 -6.27 24.16
C ALA A 72 -0.39 -7.73 23.89
N TYR A 73 0.28 -7.98 22.75
CA TYR A 73 0.86 -9.28 22.43
C TYR A 73 2.05 -9.61 23.34
N GLU A 74 2.97 -8.67 23.56
CA GLU A 74 4.14 -8.85 24.44
C GLU A 74 3.75 -9.08 25.90
N ARG A 75 2.66 -8.44 26.38
CA ARG A 75 2.10 -8.65 27.72
C ARG A 75 1.33 -9.97 27.85
N GLY A 76 1.12 -10.71 26.76
CA GLY A 76 0.36 -11.96 26.74
C GLY A 76 -1.16 -11.78 26.87
N GLU A 77 -1.67 -10.55 26.70
CA GLU A 77 -3.10 -10.25 26.69
C GLU A 77 -3.77 -10.73 25.40
N THR A 78 -2.99 -10.91 24.32
CA THR A 78 -3.43 -11.44 23.03
C THR A 78 -2.41 -12.47 22.52
N ASN A 79 -2.86 -13.66 22.11
CA ASN A 79 -2.02 -14.72 21.54
C ASN A 79 -1.95 -14.70 20.01
N ASP A 80 -2.50 -13.66 19.38
CA ASP A 80 -2.65 -13.58 17.94
C ASP A 80 -1.50 -12.82 17.27
N ILE A 81 -0.34 -13.49 17.16
CA ILE A 81 0.81 -12.96 16.44
C ILE A 81 0.53 -12.73 14.94
N ALA A 82 -0.45 -13.45 14.38
CA ALA A 82 -0.81 -13.31 12.97
C ALA A 82 -1.48 -11.96 12.71
N THR A 83 -2.30 -11.48 13.64
CA THR A 83 -2.90 -10.14 13.57
C THR A 83 -1.84 -9.05 13.67
N VAL A 84 -0.88 -9.14 14.60
CA VAL A 84 0.22 -8.15 14.73
C VAL A 84 1.08 -8.14 13.46
N ALA A 85 1.47 -9.30 12.94
CA ALA A 85 2.26 -9.39 11.72
C ALA A 85 1.53 -8.84 10.48
N LEU A 86 0.21 -9.05 10.39
CA LEU A 86 -0.62 -8.51 9.30
C LEU A 86 -0.74 -7.00 9.39
N MET A 87 -0.92 -6.46 10.59
CA MET A 87 -0.91 -5.02 10.83
C MET A 87 0.42 -4.43 10.35
N GLN A 88 1.55 -5.10 10.63
CA GLN A 88 2.88 -4.56 10.30
C GLN A 88 3.14 -4.53 8.80
N ALA A 89 2.66 -5.57 8.10
CA ALA A 89 2.66 -5.61 6.66
C ALA A 89 1.78 -4.49 6.05
N ARG A 90 0.60 -4.24 6.65
CA ARG A 90 -0.31 -3.18 6.19
C ARG A 90 0.29 -1.79 6.37
N THR A 91 0.90 -1.52 7.52
CA THR A 91 1.54 -0.24 7.81
C THR A 91 2.68 0.04 6.84
N SER A 92 3.54 -0.95 6.59
CA SER A 92 4.66 -0.85 5.64
C SER A 92 4.18 -0.47 4.23
N VAL A 93 3.14 -1.14 3.72
CA VAL A 93 2.55 -0.85 2.40
C VAL A 93 1.92 0.56 2.37
N SER A 94 1.23 0.96 3.44
CA SER A 94 0.59 2.28 3.53
C SER A 94 1.61 3.43 3.57
N PHE A 95 2.75 3.22 4.23
CA PHE A 95 3.85 4.18 4.28
C PHE A 95 4.49 4.35 2.89
N GLU A 96 4.77 3.25 2.20
CA GLU A 96 5.33 3.28 0.85
C GLU A 96 4.40 4.02 -0.13
N ALA A 97 3.09 3.75 -0.07
CA ALA A 97 2.09 4.46 -0.86
C ALA A 97 2.12 5.97 -0.58
N THR A 98 2.27 6.37 0.69
CA THR A 98 2.36 7.79 1.09
C THR A 98 3.60 8.47 0.51
N LEU A 99 4.75 7.78 0.48
CA LEU A 99 5.97 8.30 -0.15
C LEU A 99 5.81 8.46 -1.67
N GLN A 100 5.17 7.51 -2.34
CA GLN A 100 4.91 7.62 -3.78
C GLN A 100 4.00 8.80 -4.11
N VAL A 101 2.94 8.97 -3.32
CA VAL A 101 2.03 10.11 -3.42
C VAL A 101 2.82 11.41 -3.23
N ARG A 102 3.60 11.55 -2.14
CA ARG A 102 4.47 12.71 -1.88
C ARG A 102 5.38 13.04 -3.07
N ASN A 103 6.09 12.06 -3.61
CA ASN A 103 7.02 12.26 -4.71
C ASN A 103 6.31 12.71 -6.00
N LYS A 104 5.14 12.13 -6.30
CA LYS A 104 4.33 12.53 -7.45
C LYS A 104 3.82 13.97 -7.32
N LEU A 105 3.48 14.38 -6.11
CA LEU A 105 2.97 15.71 -5.81
C LEU A 105 4.04 16.79 -5.86
N LEU A 106 5.24 16.51 -5.35
CA LEU A 106 6.41 17.38 -5.53
C LEU A 106 6.74 17.57 -7.02
N SER A 107 6.60 16.50 -7.80
CA SER A 107 6.83 16.54 -9.25
C SER A 107 5.77 17.42 -9.93
N ALA A 108 4.48 17.24 -9.61
CA ALA A 108 3.40 18.04 -10.16
C ALA A 108 3.49 19.53 -9.79
N TYR A 109 3.85 19.85 -8.55
CA TYR A 109 4.11 21.23 -8.12
C TYR A 109 5.26 21.85 -8.93
N LYS A 110 6.37 21.12 -9.07
CA LYS A 110 7.51 21.57 -9.88
C LYS A 110 7.12 21.76 -11.35
N ASP A 111 6.28 20.89 -11.91
CA ASP A 111 5.83 20.95 -13.30
C ASP A 111 4.97 22.19 -13.57
N ILE A 112 4.02 22.50 -12.67
CA ILE A 112 3.22 23.74 -12.73
C ILE A 112 4.12 24.97 -12.64
N MET A 113 5.13 24.95 -11.77
CA MET A 113 6.05 26.08 -11.58
C MET A 113 7.05 26.24 -12.74
N SER A 114 7.35 25.16 -13.46
CA SER A 114 8.31 25.15 -14.58
C SER A 114 7.64 25.35 -15.93
N MET A 115 6.29 25.37 -16.01
CA MET A 115 5.60 25.80 -17.21
C MET A 115 5.92 27.28 -17.47
N PRO A 116 6.53 27.61 -18.62
CA PRO A 116 6.60 29.00 -19.05
C PRO A 116 5.17 29.48 -19.30
N VAL A 117 4.84 30.65 -18.78
CA VAL A 117 3.63 31.40 -19.17
C VAL A 117 3.71 31.85 -20.63
#